data_AF-A0A1B9LIE3-F1
#
_entry.id   AF-A0A1B9LIE3-F1
#
_cell.length_a   1.000
_cell.length_b   1.000
_cell.length_c   1.000
_cell.angle_alpha   90.00
_cell.angle_beta   90.00
_cell.angle_gamma   90.00
#
_symmetry.space_group_name_H-M   'P 1'
#
loop_
_entity.id
_entity.type
_entity.pdbx_description
1 polymer ?
#
loop_
_entity_poly.entity_id
_entity_poly.type
_entity_poly.pdbx_seq_one_letter_code
_entity_poly.pdbx_strand_id
1 'polypeptide(L)'
;MKRLSYIGILWIILASYTYGQLVNINEEYRGDPFISKINMQQLERNCKRDANYEQMSATDREKDDNRCPLRHLTFNFRTLTDSIITISDSIYLSNYLTIQLRKEFYENTKDRNYQGCGLSLAMINDDRNQSQINLTYWYENQTTSQITDYQYHYIAPSGDIYTLLSKETDTGITPLLWKHYKIDTEKMKFILKEMIINDEVTKTHYQIIYPTQFNVLSSGKLAIDSKQALRDLCLAENDDKYDKCYFTAYNYYLNELKQKITSLDAKKKSKINTFPKLKQDVDAICLMTQTPSYPNDINPYLADITGCFIQYFKDEIKQTEEELAK
;
A
#
# COMPACT_ATOMS: atom_id res chain seq x y z
N MET A 1 25.00 47.56 18.35
CA MET A 1 23.99 46.72 17.66
C MET A 1 24.63 45.52 16.94
N LYS A 2 25.26 44.58 17.67
CA LYS A 2 25.77 43.30 17.10
C LYS A 2 25.54 42.07 18.01
N ARG A 3 24.99 42.25 19.22
CA ARG A 3 24.70 41.14 20.16
C ARG A 3 23.23 40.71 20.20
N LEU A 4 22.30 41.52 19.71
CA LEU A 4 20.87 41.19 19.66
C LEU A 4 20.52 40.25 18.48
N SER A 5 21.32 40.26 17.41
CA SER A 5 21.08 39.43 16.21
C SER A 5 21.46 37.95 16.40
N TYR A 6 22.29 37.61 17.38
CA TYR A 6 22.69 36.22 17.65
C TYR A 6 21.69 35.46 18.52
N ILE A 7 20.90 36.16 19.34
CA ILE A 7 19.89 35.52 20.21
C ILE A 7 18.67 35.08 19.38
N GLY A 8 18.26 35.87 18.38
CA GLY A 8 17.16 35.49 17.48
C GLY A 8 17.46 34.24 16.62
N ILE A 9 18.72 34.05 16.20
CA ILE A 9 19.12 32.88 15.40
C ILE A 9 19.15 31.61 16.26
N LEU A 10 19.57 31.71 17.53
CA LEU A 10 19.54 30.58 18.46
C LEU A 10 18.10 30.12 18.80
N TRP A 11 17.13 31.04 18.86
CA TRP A 11 15.72 30.70 19.06
C TRP A 11 15.09 30.05 17.84
N ILE A 12 15.48 30.42 16.62
CA ILE A 12 14.99 29.75 15.40
C ILE A 12 15.56 28.33 15.30
N ILE A 13 16.83 28.13 15.67
CA ILE A 13 17.45 26.79 15.67
C ILE A 13 16.79 25.91 16.75
N LEU A 14 16.49 26.44 17.95
CA LEU A 14 15.79 25.70 19.00
C LEU A 14 14.29 25.48 18.70
N ALA A 15 13.64 26.37 17.95
CA ALA A 15 12.25 26.20 17.51
C ALA A 15 12.11 25.18 16.37
N SER A 16 13.17 24.91 15.59
CA SER A 16 13.19 23.82 14.60
C SER A 16 13.46 22.43 15.20
N TYR A 17 13.62 22.30 16.53
CA TYR A 17 13.75 21.01 17.22
C TYR A 17 12.54 20.63 18.07
N THR A 18 11.35 21.15 17.79
CA THR A 18 10.10 20.42 18.14
C THR A 18 9.89 19.30 17.12
N TYR A 19 10.89 18.42 16.99
CA TYR A 19 10.62 17.07 16.52
C TYR A 19 9.66 16.49 17.54
N GLY A 20 8.47 16.08 17.08
CA GLY A 20 7.48 15.39 17.89
C GLY A 20 8.19 14.36 18.77
N GLN A 21 7.82 14.34 20.05
CA GLN A 21 8.33 13.43 21.06
C GLN A 21 8.53 12.05 20.42
N LEU A 22 9.77 11.54 20.38
CA LEU A 22 10.04 10.23 19.81
C LEU A 22 9.11 9.23 20.49
N VAL A 23 8.22 8.61 19.71
CA VAL A 23 7.32 7.58 20.19
C VAL A 23 8.16 6.32 20.42
N ASN A 24 8.75 6.21 21.61
CA ASN A 24 9.63 5.11 21.94
C ASN A 24 8.81 3.86 22.28
N ILE A 25 8.50 3.06 21.27
CA ILE A 25 7.82 1.76 21.40
C ILE A 25 8.84 0.70 21.79
N ASN A 26 8.50 -0.19 22.73
CA ASN A 26 9.37 -1.28 23.17
C ASN A 26 9.77 -2.18 21.99
N GLU A 27 11.02 -2.65 21.97
CA GLU A 27 11.61 -3.45 20.90
C GLU A 27 10.83 -4.74 20.62
N GLU A 28 10.22 -5.35 21.64
CA GLU A 28 9.40 -6.55 21.50
C GLU A 28 8.18 -6.36 20.57
N TYR A 29 7.67 -5.13 20.46
CA TYR A 29 6.52 -4.80 19.61
C TYR A 29 6.92 -4.28 18.22
N ARG A 30 8.22 -4.08 17.98
CA ARG A 30 8.70 -3.40 16.76
C ARG A 30 8.62 -4.27 15.52
N GLY A 31 8.50 -5.59 15.61
CA GLY A 31 8.52 -6.44 14.42
C GLY A 31 9.89 -6.48 13.74
N ASP A 32 9.94 -6.81 12.44
CA ASP A 32 11.20 -7.10 11.74
C ASP A 32 11.68 -5.93 10.86
N PRO A 33 12.88 -5.35 11.09
CA PRO A 33 13.41 -4.23 10.31
C PRO A 33 13.48 -4.46 8.80
N PHE A 34 13.54 -5.72 8.33
CA PHE A 34 13.50 -6.07 6.91
C PHE A 34 12.31 -5.41 6.20
N ILE A 35 11.16 -5.30 6.89
CA ILE A 35 9.92 -4.77 6.32
C ILE A 35 10.05 -3.30 5.89
N SER A 36 10.98 -2.52 6.46
CA SER A 36 11.18 -1.12 6.09
C SER A 36 11.86 -0.89 4.73
N LYS A 37 12.52 -1.91 4.17
CA LYS A 37 13.39 -1.78 2.99
C LYS A 37 13.10 -2.83 1.93
N ILE A 38 11.83 -3.11 1.70
CA ILE A 38 11.41 -4.14 0.75
C ILE A 38 11.46 -3.61 -0.68
N ASN A 39 12.11 -4.39 -1.56
CA ASN A 39 11.84 -4.34 -2.99
C ASN A 39 10.79 -5.42 -3.31
N MET A 40 9.54 -5.01 -3.54
CA MET A 40 8.40 -5.93 -3.70
C MET A 40 8.58 -6.89 -4.90
N GLN A 41 9.16 -6.43 -6.00
CA GLN A 41 9.41 -7.26 -7.19
C GLN A 41 10.50 -8.32 -6.93
N GLN A 42 11.57 -7.94 -6.24
CA GLN A 42 12.61 -8.88 -5.87
C GLN A 42 12.10 -9.89 -4.83
N LEU A 43 11.28 -9.43 -3.88
CA LEU A 43 10.65 -10.28 -2.89
C LEU A 43 9.74 -11.33 -3.53
N GLU A 44 8.87 -10.93 -4.46
CA GLU A 44 8.01 -11.85 -5.21
C GLU A 44 8.84 -12.93 -5.92
N ARG A 45 9.91 -12.55 -6.63
CA ARG A 45 10.80 -13.53 -7.31
C ARG A 45 11.49 -14.48 -6.33
N ASN A 46 11.96 -13.96 -5.20
CA ASN A 46 12.67 -14.76 -4.20
C ASN A 46 11.75 -15.74 -3.49
N CYS A 47 10.47 -15.37 -3.30
CA CYS A 47 9.49 -16.16 -2.56
C CYS A 47 8.58 -17.05 -3.42
N LYS A 48 8.66 -16.92 -4.75
CA LYS A 48 8.06 -17.86 -5.69
C LYS A 48 8.87 -19.16 -5.71
N ARG A 49 8.19 -20.29 -5.46
CA ARG A 49 8.78 -21.62 -5.57
C ARG A 49 9.08 -21.99 -7.02
N ASP A 50 10.06 -22.87 -7.20
CA ASP A 50 10.36 -23.42 -8.52
C ASP A 50 9.15 -24.20 -9.08
N ALA A 51 8.98 -24.17 -10.41
CA ALA A 51 7.89 -24.88 -11.06
C ALA A 51 7.94 -26.40 -10.82
N ASN A 52 9.14 -26.95 -10.56
CA ASN A 52 9.35 -28.36 -10.28
C ASN A 52 9.47 -28.67 -8.78
N TYR A 53 9.05 -27.76 -7.90
CA TYR A 53 9.19 -27.90 -6.44
C TYR A 53 8.69 -29.27 -5.94
N GLU A 54 7.57 -29.75 -6.46
CA GLU A 54 7.00 -31.05 -6.06
C GLU A 54 7.82 -32.27 -6.54
N GLN A 55 8.66 -32.14 -7.55
CA GLN A 55 9.55 -33.23 -7.98
C GLN A 55 10.96 -33.13 -7.38
N MET A 56 11.26 -32.08 -6.61
CA MET A 56 12.57 -31.89 -5.98
C MET A 56 12.78 -32.83 -4.79
N SER A 57 14.06 -33.15 -4.53
CA SER A 57 14.49 -33.79 -3.29
C SER A 57 14.19 -32.90 -2.08
N ALA A 58 14.07 -33.48 -0.88
CA ALA A 58 13.82 -32.69 0.34
C ALA A 58 14.88 -31.60 0.55
N THR A 59 16.16 -31.92 0.31
CA THR A 59 17.28 -30.97 0.42
C THR A 59 17.16 -29.81 -0.57
N ASP A 60 16.67 -30.07 -1.78
CA ASP A 60 16.52 -29.03 -2.80
C ASP A 60 15.29 -28.17 -2.54
N ARG A 61 14.20 -28.76 -2.03
CA ARG A 61 13.03 -28.01 -1.54
C ARG A 61 13.41 -27.06 -0.40
N GLU A 62 14.22 -27.53 0.55
CA GLU A 62 14.72 -26.69 1.65
C GLU A 62 15.55 -25.52 1.12
N LYS A 63 16.45 -25.76 0.15
CA LYS A 63 17.20 -24.68 -0.51
C LYS A 63 16.28 -23.70 -1.22
N ASP A 64 15.23 -24.19 -1.88
CA ASP A 64 14.26 -23.37 -2.61
C ASP A 64 13.47 -22.47 -1.66
N ASP A 65 12.93 -23.05 -0.59
CA ASP A 65 12.23 -22.32 0.47
C ASP A 65 13.15 -21.29 1.14
N ASN A 66 14.43 -21.64 1.35
CA ASN A 66 15.42 -20.74 1.97
C ASN A 66 15.74 -19.49 1.13
N ARG A 67 15.35 -19.44 -0.15
CA ARG A 67 15.47 -18.22 -0.98
C ARG A 67 14.53 -17.11 -0.50
N CYS A 68 13.41 -17.46 0.11
CA CYS A 68 12.41 -16.50 0.55
C CYS A 68 12.82 -15.87 1.90
N PRO A 69 13.14 -14.56 1.95
CA PRO A 69 13.54 -13.93 3.21
C PRO A 69 12.41 -13.93 4.25
N LEU A 70 11.14 -14.01 3.84
CA LEU A 70 10.00 -14.04 4.76
C LEU A 70 9.95 -15.29 5.65
N ARG A 71 10.57 -16.40 5.22
CA ARG A 71 10.65 -17.64 6.01
C ARG A 71 11.65 -17.55 7.17
N HIS A 72 12.55 -16.57 7.12
CA HIS A 72 13.64 -16.39 8.10
C HIS A 72 13.40 -15.24 9.07
N LEU A 73 12.23 -14.60 9.00
CA LEU A 73 11.90 -13.51 9.89
C LEU A 73 11.84 -14.04 11.32
N THR A 74 12.51 -13.35 12.23
CA THR A 74 12.57 -13.75 13.65
C THR A 74 11.23 -13.53 14.35
N PHE A 75 10.33 -12.79 13.71
CA PHE A 75 9.04 -12.40 14.26
C PHE A 75 8.04 -13.55 14.25
N ASN A 76 7.64 -14.04 15.44
CA ASN A 76 6.63 -15.07 15.60
C ASN A 76 5.26 -14.45 15.89
N PHE A 77 4.38 -14.47 14.89
CA PHE A 77 3.01 -13.97 14.99
C PHE A 77 2.21 -14.58 16.13
N ARG A 78 2.27 -15.91 16.29
CA ARG A 78 1.51 -16.64 17.32
C ARG A 78 1.98 -16.21 18.70
N THR A 79 3.30 -16.17 18.91
CA THR A 79 3.87 -15.72 20.18
C THR A 79 3.49 -14.30 20.50
N LEU A 80 3.53 -13.36 19.53
CA LEU A 80 3.12 -11.98 19.82
C LEU A 80 1.64 -11.90 20.21
N THR A 81 0.76 -12.57 19.46
CA THR A 81 -0.67 -12.59 19.78
C THR A 81 -0.97 -13.27 21.11
N ASP A 82 -0.19 -14.27 21.51
CA ASP A 82 -0.35 -15.00 22.79
C ASP A 82 0.26 -14.24 23.98
N SER A 83 1.34 -13.47 23.74
CA SER A 83 2.04 -12.66 24.76
C SER A 83 1.29 -11.40 25.18
N ILE A 84 0.33 -10.95 24.36
CA ILE A 84 -0.56 -9.83 24.69
C ILE A 84 -1.68 -10.39 25.56
N ILE A 85 -1.49 -10.22 26.88
CA ILE A 85 -2.29 -10.84 27.96
C ILE A 85 -3.67 -10.17 28.06
N THR A 86 -3.77 -8.88 27.70
CA THR A 86 -5.01 -8.10 27.70
C THR A 86 -5.48 -7.76 26.29
N ILE A 87 -6.79 -7.59 26.08
CA ILE A 87 -7.36 -7.19 24.78
C ILE A 87 -6.74 -5.88 24.26
N SER A 88 -6.17 -5.06 25.15
CA SER A 88 -5.49 -3.81 24.84
C SER A 88 -4.25 -3.58 25.71
N ASP A 89 -3.09 -3.32 25.09
CA ASP A 89 -1.83 -2.98 25.76
C ASP A 89 -1.34 -1.60 25.31
N SER A 90 -1.07 -0.69 26.26
CA SER A 90 -0.57 0.64 25.93
C SER A 90 0.94 0.60 25.72
N ILE A 91 1.39 0.95 24.51
CA ILE A 91 2.81 0.94 24.12
C ILE A 91 3.43 2.34 24.09
N TYR A 92 2.61 3.38 24.23
CA TYR A 92 3.03 4.76 24.44
C TYR A 92 1.94 5.51 25.21
N LEU A 93 2.35 6.38 26.13
CA LEU A 93 1.47 7.20 26.95
C LEU A 93 2.02 8.61 27.11
N SER A 94 1.16 9.59 26.88
CA SER A 94 1.37 11.00 27.21
C SER A 94 0.07 11.58 27.80
N ASN A 95 0.09 12.83 28.25
CA ASN A 95 -1.06 13.44 28.95
C ASN A 95 -2.38 13.45 28.15
N TYR A 96 -2.32 13.39 26.83
CA TYR A 96 -3.48 13.52 25.93
C TYR A 96 -3.46 12.53 24.75
N LEU A 97 -2.51 11.59 24.75
CA LEU A 97 -2.38 10.59 23.69
C LEU A 97 -1.86 9.28 24.27
N THR A 98 -2.61 8.22 23.98
CA THR A 98 -2.24 6.84 24.22
C THR A 98 -2.18 6.11 22.89
N ILE A 99 -1.09 5.38 22.64
CA ILE A 99 -1.04 4.42 21.53
C ILE A 99 -1.17 3.02 22.13
N GLN A 100 -2.19 2.28 21.66
CA GLN A 100 -2.52 0.95 22.15
C GLN A 100 -2.40 -0.08 21.03
N LEU A 101 -1.85 -1.24 21.38
CA LEU A 101 -2.08 -2.47 20.64
C LEU A 101 -3.44 -3.02 21.06
N ARG A 102 -4.26 -3.41 20.09
CA ARG A 102 -5.55 -4.06 20.33
C ARG A 102 -5.58 -5.41 19.63
N LYS A 103 -5.91 -6.46 20.38
CA LYS A 103 -6.05 -7.80 19.84
C LYS A 103 -7.40 -7.93 19.13
N GLU A 104 -7.36 -8.41 17.91
CA GLU A 104 -8.52 -8.64 17.06
C GLU A 104 -8.59 -10.13 16.70
N PHE A 105 -9.80 -10.68 16.73
CA PHE A 105 -10.09 -12.04 16.29
C PHE A 105 -10.91 -11.96 15.02
N TYR A 106 -10.50 -12.75 14.02
CA TYR A 106 -11.16 -12.82 12.73
C TYR A 106 -11.73 -14.21 12.56
N GLU A 107 -13.05 -14.32 12.41
CA GLU A 107 -13.71 -15.58 12.03
C GLU A 107 -14.41 -15.35 10.69
N ASN A 108 -14.23 -16.26 9.72
CA ASN A 108 -15.07 -16.22 8.54
C ASN A 108 -16.46 -16.70 8.91
N THR A 109 -17.45 -15.80 8.88
CA THR A 109 -18.83 -16.16 9.20
C THR A 109 -19.50 -17.01 8.10
N LYS A 110 -18.94 -17.02 6.87
CA LYS A 110 -19.49 -17.78 5.73
C LYS A 110 -18.85 -19.16 5.57
N ASP A 111 -17.59 -19.30 5.92
CA ASP A 111 -16.82 -20.53 5.77
C ASP A 111 -16.06 -20.82 7.07
N ARG A 112 -16.73 -21.48 8.03
CA ARG A 112 -16.24 -21.71 9.41
C ARG A 112 -14.87 -22.40 9.52
N ASN A 113 -14.27 -22.73 8.39
CA ASN A 113 -12.98 -23.37 8.29
C ASN A 113 -11.81 -22.38 8.33
N TYR A 114 -12.04 -21.09 8.54
CA TYR A 114 -10.94 -20.14 8.67
C TYR A 114 -11.04 -19.27 9.93
N GLN A 115 -9.91 -19.16 10.62
CA GLN A 115 -9.74 -18.29 11.78
C GLN A 115 -8.45 -17.50 11.66
N GLY A 116 -8.44 -16.32 12.27
CA GLY A 116 -7.27 -15.47 12.32
C GLY A 116 -7.22 -14.69 13.60
N CYS A 117 -6.02 -14.20 13.90
CA CYS A 117 -5.80 -13.23 14.94
C CYS A 117 -4.90 -12.13 14.41
N GLY A 118 -5.11 -10.92 14.90
CA GLY A 118 -4.25 -9.79 14.57
C GLY A 118 -4.17 -8.80 15.70
N LEU A 119 -3.31 -7.82 15.46
CA LEU A 119 -3.15 -6.66 16.30
C LEU A 119 -3.41 -5.44 15.43
N SER A 120 -4.23 -4.54 15.93
CA SER A 120 -4.31 -3.18 15.42
C SER A 120 -3.57 -2.23 16.35
N LEU A 121 -3.06 -1.16 15.75
CA LEU A 121 -2.48 -0.04 16.47
C LEU A 121 -3.48 1.09 16.47
N ALA A 122 -3.92 1.52 17.66
CA ALA A 122 -4.93 2.55 17.85
C ALA A 122 -4.34 3.76 18.57
N MET A 123 -4.66 4.96 18.07
CA MET A 123 -4.41 6.23 18.74
C MET A 123 -5.67 6.68 19.48
N ILE A 124 -5.50 6.92 20.78
CA ILE A 124 -6.60 7.23 21.69
C ILE A 124 -6.30 8.56 22.37
N ASN A 125 -7.32 9.42 22.41
CA ASN A 125 -7.33 10.67 23.14
C ASN A 125 -8.66 10.76 23.90
N ASP A 126 -8.62 11.05 25.20
CA ASP A 126 -9.78 11.10 26.10
C ASP A 126 -10.72 9.89 25.92
N ASP A 127 -10.15 8.69 25.95
CA ASP A 127 -10.83 7.39 25.77
C ASP A 127 -11.53 7.18 24.41
N ARG A 128 -11.30 8.08 23.44
CA ARG A 128 -11.86 7.97 22.08
C ARG A 128 -10.81 7.54 21.08
N ASN A 129 -11.16 6.55 20.25
CA ASN A 129 -10.34 6.12 19.12
C ASN A 129 -10.31 7.23 18.05
N GLN A 130 -9.13 7.77 17.77
CA GLN A 130 -8.90 8.83 16.79
C GLN A 130 -8.48 8.26 15.44
N SER A 131 -7.64 7.22 15.46
CA SER A 131 -7.09 6.59 14.26
C SER A 131 -6.64 5.18 14.59
N GLN A 132 -6.81 4.25 13.66
CA GLN A 132 -6.41 2.86 13.82
C GLN A 132 -5.85 2.33 12.50
N ILE A 133 -4.82 1.48 12.59
CA ILE A 133 -4.29 0.70 11.48
C ILE A 133 -4.15 -0.76 11.89
N ASN A 134 -4.37 -1.68 10.95
CA ASN A 134 -4.01 -3.09 11.16
C ASN A 134 -2.48 -3.16 11.16
N LEU A 135 -1.89 -3.67 12.23
CA LEU A 135 -0.45 -3.78 12.37
C LEU A 135 0.01 -5.15 11.87
N THR A 136 -0.54 -6.22 12.44
CA THR A 136 -0.24 -7.58 12.03
C THR A 136 -1.49 -8.44 12.08
N TYR A 137 -1.58 -9.44 11.21
CA TYR A 137 -2.58 -10.50 11.34
C TYR A 137 -2.10 -11.75 10.62
N TRP A 138 -2.73 -12.87 10.95
CA TRP A 138 -2.61 -14.11 10.21
C TRP A 138 -3.98 -14.74 10.04
N TYR A 139 -4.15 -15.52 8.98
CA TYR A 139 -5.39 -16.22 8.68
C TYR A 139 -5.09 -17.68 8.33
N GLU A 140 -5.66 -18.63 9.05
CA GLU A 140 -5.42 -20.06 8.85
C GLU A 140 -6.67 -20.82 8.45
N ASN A 141 -6.48 -21.81 7.57
CA ASN A 141 -7.47 -22.83 7.32
C ASN A 141 -7.44 -23.84 8.47
N GLN A 142 -8.50 -23.92 9.27
CA GLN A 142 -8.65 -24.83 10.40
C GLN A 142 -8.62 -26.31 9.99
N THR A 143 -9.00 -26.66 8.75
CA THR A 143 -8.99 -28.06 8.28
C THR A 143 -7.57 -28.53 7.96
N THR A 144 -6.76 -27.68 7.31
CA THR A 144 -5.40 -28.03 6.91
C THR A 144 -4.33 -27.51 7.88
N SER A 145 -4.71 -26.65 8.83
CA SER A 145 -3.81 -25.87 9.69
C SER A 145 -2.79 -25.03 8.92
N GLN A 146 -3.08 -24.72 7.65
CA GLN A 146 -2.21 -23.91 6.80
C GLN A 146 -2.62 -22.44 6.91
N ILE A 147 -1.65 -21.59 7.24
CA ILE A 147 -1.84 -20.15 7.20
C ILE A 147 -1.81 -19.70 5.73
N THR A 148 -2.81 -18.94 5.31
CA THR A 148 -2.99 -18.51 3.94
C THR A 148 -2.61 -17.06 3.75
N ASP A 149 -2.82 -16.20 4.74
CA ASP A 149 -2.53 -14.78 4.65
C ASP A 149 -1.76 -14.31 5.90
N TYR A 150 -0.80 -13.41 5.69
CA TYR A 150 0.02 -12.84 6.75
C TYR A 150 0.19 -11.34 6.52
N GLN A 151 0.13 -10.55 7.59
CA GLN A 151 0.60 -9.18 7.59
C GLN A 151 1.75 -9.01 8.57
N TYR A 152 2.96 -8.85 8.03
CA TYR A 152 4.17 -8.50 8.77
C TYR A 152 4.20 -7.01 9.07
N HIS A 153 4.93 -6.61 10.10
CA HIS A 153 5.13 -5.20 10.41
C HIS A 153 6.54 -4.86 10.87
N TYR A 154 6.85 -3.57 10.79
CA TYR A 154 7.95 -2.96 11.50
C TYR A 154 7.57 -1.58 12.04
N ILE A 155 7.91 -1.28 13.29
CA ILE A 155 7.83 0.06 13.87
C ILE A 155 9.24 0.56 14.13
N ALA A 156 9.68 1.52 13.32
CA ALA A 156 11.01 2.11 13.45
C ALA A 156 11.09 3.00 14.69
N PRO A 157 12.29 3.16 15.28
CA PRO A 157 12.51 4.12 16.38
C PRO A 157 12.10 5.56 16.03
N SER A 158 12.08 5.92 14.75
CA SER A 158 11.62 7.23 14.26
C SER A 158 10.10 7.45 14.36
N GLY A 159 9.31 6.41 14.65
CA GLY A 159 7.86 6.44 14.56
C GLY A 159 7.31 6.19 13.16
N ASP A 160 8.15 5.79 12.19
CA ASP A 160 7.71 5.24 10.91
C ASP A 160 7.19 3.81 11.13
N ILE A 161 6.04 3.48 10.54
CA ILE A 161 5.41 2.16 10.63
C ILE A 161 5.30 1.58 9.23
N TYR A 162 5.70 0.33 9.09
CA TYR A 162 5.68 -0.40 7.83
C TYR A 162 4.86 -1.67 7.99
N THR A 163 4.01 -1.98 7.01
CA THR A 163 3.29 -3.26 6.97
C THR A 163 3.48 -3.92 5.62
N LEU A 164 3.58 -5.25 5.62
CA LEU A 164 3.64 -6.08 4.42
C LEU A 164 2.57 -7.16 4.53
N LEU A 165 1.57 -7.09 3.67
CA LEU A 165 0.59 -8.13 3.45
C LEU A 165 1.09 -9.09 2.38
N SER A 166 1.04 -10.39 2.68
CA SER A 166 1.43 -11.48 1.81
C SER A 166 0.42 -12.62 1.90
N LYS A 167 0.38 -13.44 0.85
CA LYS A 167 -0.42 -14.67 0.76
C LYS A 167 0.49 -15.86 0.50
N GLU A 168 0.24 -16.99 1.15
CA GLU A 168 0.94 -18.25 0.91
C GLU A 168 0.04 -19.23 0.16
N THR A 169 0.58 -19.80 -0.91
CA THR A 169 -0.04 -20.83 -1.73
C THR A 169 0.97 -21.96 -1.99
N ASP A 170 0.54 -22.99 -2.72
CA ASP A 170 1.40 -24.04 -3.23
C ASP A 170 2.59 -23.49 -4.03
N THR A 171 2.40 -22.39 -4.77
CA THR A 171 3.44 -21.71 -5.56
C THR A 171 4.43 -20.85 -4.76
N GLY A 172 4.28 -20.76 -3.43
CA GLY A 172 5.17 -20.00 -2.56
C GLY A 172 4.47 -18.86 -1.81
N ILE A 173 5.22 -17.82 -1.43
CA ILE A 173 4.68 -16.64 -0.73
C ILE A 173 4.65 -15.46 -1.70
N THR A 174 3.46 -14.93 -1.98
CA THR A 174 3.26 -13.75 -2.82
C THR A 174 3.10 -12.51 -1.94
N PRO A 175 4.01 -11.53 -1.99
CA PRO A 175 3.79 -10.23 -1.37
C PRO A 175 2.77 -9.43 -2.18
N LEU A 176 1.73 -8.91 -1.53
CA LEU A 176 0.60 -8.26 -2.19
C LEU A 176 0.62 -6.74 -2.00
N LEU A 177 0.85 -6.29 -0.76
CA LEU A 177 0.64 -4.91 -0.38
C LEU A 177 1.64 -4.49 0.69
N TRP A 178 2.45 -3.48 0.37
CA TRP A 178 3.34 -2.85 1.32
C TRP A 178 2.89 -1.43 1.61
N LYS A 179 2.93 -1.01 2.86
CA LYS A 179 2.51 0.34 3.29
C LYS A 179 3.51 0.96 4.24
N HIS A 180 3.67 2.26 4.12
CA HIS A 180 4.46 3.10 5.03
C HIS A 180 3.59 4.21 5.62
N TYR A 181 3.47 4.22 6.94
CA TYR A 181 2.78 5.23 7.71
C TYR A 181 3.75 6.06 8.55
N LYS A 182 3.34 7.30 8.85
CA LYS A 182 3.93 8.11 9.91
C LYS A 182 2.90 8.39 11.01
N ILE A 183 3.36 8.40 12.24
CA ILE A 183 2.56 8.88 13.37
C ILE A 183 2.56 10.41 13.33
N ASP A 184 1.38 11.01 13.18
CA ASP A 184 1.16 12.44 13.33
C ASP A 184 0.43 12.67 14.66
N THR A 185 1.19 12.99 15.71
CA THR A 185 0.67 13.18 17.07
C THR A 185 -0.11 14.49 17.22
N GLU A 186 0.11 15.47 16.35
CA GLU A 186 -0.66 16.73 16.36
C GLU A 186 -2.06 16.51 15.79
N LYS A 187 -2.15 15.75 14.68
CA LYS A 187 -3.43 15.42 14.03
C LYS A 187 -4.09 14.16 14.59
N MET A 188 -3.43 13.46 15.50
CA MET A 188 -3.87 12.18 16.08
C MET A 188 -4.18 11.12 15.02
N LYS A 189 -3.32 11.03 13.99
CA LYS A 189 -3.57 10.15 12.82
C LYS A 189 -2.34 9.39 12.36
N PHE A 190 -2.55 8.13 11.98
CA PHE A 190 -1.57 7.36 11.23
C PHE A 190 -1.68 7.81 9.78
N ILE A 191 -0.71 8.58 9.31
CA ILE A 191 -0.72 9.14 7.96
C ILE A 191 -0.01 8.18 7.03
N LEU A 192 -0.76 7.51 6.16
CA LEU A 192 -0.21 6.73 5.06
C LEU A 192 0.56 7.67 4.12
N LYS A 193 1.84 7.36 3.88
CA LYS A 193 2.74 8.13 3.03
C LYS A 193 2.99 7.44 1.70
N GLU A 194 3.17 6.13 1.74
CA GLU A 194 3.48 5.35 0.57
C GLU A 194 2.80 3.99 0.63
N MET A 195 2.43 3.49 -0.54
CA MET A 195 1.88 2.17 -0.72
C MET A 195 2.38 1.55 -2.02
N ILE A 196 2.79 0.29 -1.97
CA ILE A 196 3.18 -0.49 -3.14
C ILE A 196 2.22 -1.68 -3.25
N ILE A 197 1.63 -1.87 -4.42
CA ILE A 197 0.69 -2.95 -4.72
C ILE A 197 1.27 -3.84 -5.80
N ASN A 198 1.29 -5.15 -5.54
CA ASN A 198 1.54 -6.19 -6.54
C ASN A 198 0.20 -6.82 -6.90
N ASP A 199 -0.34 -6.46 -8.06
CA ASP A 199 -1.59 -7.04 -8.56
C ASP A 199 -1.32 -8.39 -9.25
N GLU A 200 -1.78 -9.46 -8.62
CA GLU A 200 -1.62 -10.82 -9.14
C GLU A 200 -2.35 -11.08 -10.46
N VAL A 201 -3.46 -10.37 -10.72
CA VAL A 201 -4.36 -10.58 -11.85
C VAL A 201 -3.78 -9.99 -13.13
N THR A 202 -3.29 -8.75 -13.06
CA THR A 202 -2.69 -8.08 -14.22
C THR A 202 -1.16 -8.22 -14.27
N LYS A 203 -0.53 -8.73 -13.21
CA LYS A 203 0.93 -8.74 -13.02
C LYS A 203 1.54 -7.33 -13.06
N THR A 204 0.75 -6.34 -12.66
CA THR A 204 1.14 -4.94 -12.61
C THR A 204 1.56 -4.56 -11.20
N HIS A 205 2.59 -3.73 -11.11
CA HIS A 205 3.12 -3.21 -9.87
C HIS A 205 2.85 -1.70 -9.81
N TYR A 206 2.22 -1.26 -8.73
CA TYR A 206 1.86 0.14 -8.52
C TYR A 206 2.62 0.71 -7.33
N GLN A 207 2.93 2.00 -7.41
CA GLN A 207 3.40 2.80 -6.30
C GLN A 207 2.50 4.01 -6.16
N ILE A 208 2.02 4.25 -4.95
CA ILE A 208 1.19 5.38 -4.60
C ILE A 208 1.91 6.18 -3.52
N ILE A 209 2.21 7.45 -3.80
CA ILE A 209 2.79 8.38 -2.82
C ILE A 209 1.70 9.39 -2.47
N TYR A 210 1.14 9.26 -1.28
CA TYR A 210 -0.04 10.01 -0.89
C TYR A 210 0.25 11.47 -0.54
N PRO A 211 -0.66 12.40 -0.90
CA PRO A 211 -1.84 12.20 -1.76
C PRO A 211 -1.54 12.43 -3.25
N THR A 212 -0.28 12.53 -3.66
CA THR A 212 0.11 13.27 -4.87
C THR A 212 0.47 12.46 -6.11
N GLN A 213 0.75 11.15 -5.97
CA GLN A 213 1.29 10.38 -7.10
C GLN A 213 0.70 8.98 -7.16
N PHE A 214 0.23 8.62 -8.36
CA PHE A 214 -0.06 7.24 -8.76
C PHE A 214 0.85 6.85 -9.93
N ASN A 215 1.74 5.88 -9.67
CA ASN A 215 2.77 5.41 -10.59
C ASN A 215 2.58 3.92 -10.89
N VAL A 216 2.75 3.57 -12.16
CA VAL A 216 2.86 2.17 -12.60
C VAL A 216 4.35 1.84 -12.73
N LEU A 217 4.89 1.04 -11.80
CA LEU A 217 6.32 0.68 -11.77
C LEU A 217 6.68 -0.32 -12.86
N SER A 218 5.79 -1.28 -13.10
CA SER A 218 5.91 -2.25 -14.19
C SER A 218 4.53 -2.78 -14.53
N SER A 219 4.21 -2.87 -15.82
CA SER A 219 2.96 -3.43 -16.31
C SER A 219 3.18 -4.86 -16.79
N GLY A 220 2.19 -5.73 -16.56
CA GLY A 220 2.05 -6.94 -17.38
C GLY A 220 1.87 -6.58 -18.86
N LYS A 221 2.12 -7.53 -19.77
CA LYS A 221 1.91 -7.32 -21.22
C LYS A 221 0.43 -7.07 -21.52
N LEU A 222 -0.01 -5.81 -21.50
CA LEU A 222 -1.30 -5.37 -21.99
C LEU A 222 -1.07 -4.19 -22.93
N ALA A 223 -0.65 -4.50 -24.15
CA ALA A 223 -0.61 -3.54 -25.25
C ALA A 223 -1.94 -3.63 -25.99
N ILE A 224 -2.93 -2.84 -25.58
CA ILE A 224 -4.12 -2.59 -26.38
C ILE A 224 -3.96 -1.22 -27.01
N ASP A 225 -3.99 -1.17 -28.35
CA ASP A 225 -3.72 0.01 -29.17
C ASP A 225 -4.98 0.61 -29.81
N SER A 226 -6.15 -0.02 -29.64
CA SER A 226 -7.40 0.45 -30.24
C SER A 226 -8.59 0.45 -29.28
N LYS A 227 -9.46 1.47 -29.45
CA LYS A 227 -10.71 1.63 -28.71
C LYS A 227 -11.68 0.46 -28.91
N GLN A 228 -11.63 -0.18 -30.09
CA GLN A 228 -12.44 -1.35 -30.39
C GLN A 228 -11.97 -2.57 -29.58
N ALA A 229 -10.66 -2.82 -29.52
CA ALA A 229 -10.12 -3.90 -28.70
C ALA A 229 -10.37 -3.66 -27.19
N LEU A 230 -10.33 -2.41 -26.72
CA LEU A 230 -10.74 -2.07 -25.35
C LEU A 230 -12.23 -2.37 -25.11
N ARG A 231 -13.10 -1.98 -26.06
CA ARG A 231 -14.53 -2.24 -25.97
C ARG A 231 -14.84 -3.73 -25.96
N ASP A 232 -14.19 -4.50 -26.82
CA ASP A 232 -14.40 -5.95 -26.92
C ASP A 232 -13.88 -6.67 -25.67
N LEU A 233 -12.76 -6.22 -25.09
CA LEU A 233 -12.27 -6.69 -23.80
C LEU A 233 -13.33 -6.45 -22.70
N CYS A 234 -13.85 -5.23 -22.60
CA CYS A 234 -14.75 -4.82 -21.53
C CYS A 234 -16.21 -5.31 -21.69
N LEU A 235 -16.63 -5.73 -22.89
CA LEU A 235 -17.99 -6.27 -23.14
C LEU A 235 -18.09 -7.79 -22.94
N ALA A 236 -16.97 -8.51 -22.94
CA ALA A 236 -16.94 -9.97 -22.91
C ALA A 236 -16.98 -10.59 -21.50
N GLU A 237 -17.14 -9.81 -20.43
CA GLU A 237 -16.77 -10.23 -19.08
C GLU A 237 -17.97 -10.60 -18.20
N ASN A 238 -18.00 -11.85 -17.73
CA ASN A 238 -18.66 -12.24 -16.47
C ASN A 238 -17.75 -11.83 -15.30
N ASP A 239 -18.33 -11.55 -14.13
CA ASP A 239 -17.79 -10.84 -12.94
C ASP A 239 -16.29 -11.03 -12.58
N ASP A 240 -15.67 -12.18 -12.82
CA ASP A 240 -14.30 -12.49 -12.38
C ASP A 240 -13.16 -11.80 -13.16
N LYS A 241 -13.44 -11.04 -14.23
CA LYS A 241 -12.41 -10.36 -15.07
C LYS A 241 -12.50 -8.83 -15.10
N TYR A 242 -13.46 -8.25 -14.40
CA TYR A 242 -13.74 -6.81 -14.32
C TYR A 242 -12.47 -5.95 -14.13
N ASP A 243 -11.54 -6.38 -13.27
CA ASP A 243 -10.32 -5.64 -12.94
C ASP A 243 -9.37 -5.43 -14.14
N LYS A 244 -9.35 -6.37 -15.10
CA LYS A 244 -8.50 -6.27 -16.29
C LYS A 244 -8.98 -5.19 -17.25
N CYS A 245 -10.29 -5.02 -17.39
CA CYS A 245 -10.88 -3.96 -18.19
C CYS A 245 -10.49 -2.57 -17.66
N TYR A 246 -10.64 -2.33 -16.35
CA TYR A 246 -10.35 -1.03 -15.74
C TYR A 246 -8.90 -0.58 -15.92
N PHE A 247 -7.94 -1.48 -15.65
CA PHE A 247 -6.54 -1.14 -15.83
C PHE A 247 -6.19 -0.86 -17.30
N THR A 248 -6.72 -1.66 -18.21
CA THR A 248 -6.47 -1.47 -19.64
C THR A 248 -7.09 -0.16 -20.14
N ALA A 249 -8.30 0.17 -19.68
CA ALA A 249 -8.94 1.44 -19.96
C ALA A 249 -8.14 2.63 -19.41
N TYR A 250 -7.64 2.53 -18.17
CA TYR A 250 -6.81 3.56 -17.56
C TYR A 250 -5.60 3.90 -18.42
N ASN A 251 -4.81 2.90 -18.83
CA ASN A 251 -3.63 3.12 -19.66
C ASN A 251 -3.99 3.71 -21.04
N TYR A 252 -5.06 3.22 -21.65
CA TYR A 252 -5.55 3.72 -22.93
C TYR A 252 -5.87 5.23 -22.85
N TYR A 253 -6.72 5.65 -21.91
CA TYR A 253 -7.12 7.06 -21.79
C TYR A 253 -5.97 7.96 -21.32
N LEU A 254 -5.09 7.47 -20.45
CA LEU A 254 -3.88 8.20 -20.05
C LEU A 254 -3.00 8.51 -21.26
N ASN A 255 -2.78 7.53 -22.14
CA ASN A 255 -1.97 7.70 -23.35
C ASN A 255 -2.64 8.61 -24.37
N GLU A 256 -3.95 8.47 -24.58
CA GLU A 256 -4.73 9.35 -25.45
C GLU A 256 -4.64 10.82 -24.97
N LEU A 257 -4.84 11.06 -23.67
CA LEU A 257 -4.72 12.39 -23.07
C LEU A 257 -3.32 12.98 -23.27
N LYS A 258 -2.25 12.21 -23.00
CA LYS A 258 -0.86 12.65 -23.22
C LYS A 258 -0.64 13.12 -24.67
N GLN A 259 -1.13 12.36 -25.64
CA GLN A 259 -0.99 12.69 -27.06
C GLN A 259 -1.75 13.98 -27.42
N LYS A 260 -2.97 14.14 -26.90
CA LYS A 260 -3.82 15.31 -27.15
C LYS A 260 -3.23 16.59 -26.56
N ILE A 261 -2.79 16.55 -25.30
CA ILE A 261 -2.14 17.70 -24.65
C ILE A 261 -0.85 18.09 -25.38
N THR A 262 -0.02 17.11 -25.76
CA THR A 262 1.20 17.38 -26.55
C THR A 262 0.90 18.09 -27.87
N SER A 263 -0.19 17.69 -28.54
CA SER A 263 -0.65 18.32 -29.78
C SER A 263 -1.15 19.75 -29.54
N LEU A 264 -1.86 20.00 -28.44
CA LEU A 264 -2.35 21.33 -28.06
C LEU A 264 -1.21 22.31 -27.76
N ASP A 265 -0.20 21.88 -27.00
CA ASP A 265 0.98 22.68 -26.69
C ASP A 265 1.76 23.05 -27.96
N ALA A 266 1.92 22.10 -28.88
CA ALA A 266 2.53 22.35 -30.19
C ALA A 266 1.74 23.40 -31.00
N LYS A 267 0.40 23.33 -30.99
CA LYS A 267 -0.47 24.30 -31.69
C LYS A 267 -0.37 25.70 -31.07
N LYS A 268 -0.36 25.81 -29.74
CA LYS A 268 -0.27 27.08 -29.00
C LYS A 268 1.15 27.66 -28.91
N LYS A 269 2.17 26.93 -29.38
CA LYS A 269 3.60 27.25 -29.20
C LYS A 269 4.00 27.46 -27.72
N SER A 270 3.22 26.94 -26.78
CA SER A 270 3.57 26.93 -25.36
C SER A 270 4.60 25.84 -25.11
N LYS A 271 5.70 26.17 -24.43
CA LYS A 271 6.64 25.17 -23.87
C LYS A 271 6.28 24.77 -22.44
N ILE A 272 5.01 24.97 -22.04
CA ILE A 272 4.57 24.65 -20.68
C ILE A 272 4.25 23.17 -20.64
N ASN A 273 4.84 22.43 -19.69
CA ASN A 273 4.49 21.04 -19.45
C ASN A 273 3.16 21.00 -18.68
N THR A 274 2.04 21.08 -19.40
CA THR A 274 0.68 21.17 -18.83
C THR A 274 0.21 19.83 -18.25
N PHE A 275 0.61 18.72 -18.88
CA PHE A 275 0.21 17.37 -18.47
C PHE A 275 0.64 16.98 -17.03
N PRO A 276 1.88 17.19 -16.56
CA PRO A 276 2.28 16.81 -15.19
C PRO A 276 1.47 17.51 -14.11
N LYS A 277 1.12 18.79 -14.31
CA LYS A 277 0.33 19.54 -13.34
C LYS A 277 -1.08 18.96 -13.26
N LEU A 278 -1.73 18.77 -14.41
CA LEU A 278 -3.02 18.10 -14.48
C LEU A 278 -2.97 16.72 -13.81
N LYS A 279 -1.95 15.92 -14.10
CA LYS A 279 -1.79 14.59 -13.50
C LYS A 279 -1.69 14.65 -11.98
N GLN A 280 -0.94 15.62 -11.43
CA GLN A 280 -0.84 15.83 -9.98
C GLN A 280 -2.19 16.23 -9.38
N ASP A 281 -2.93 17.12 -10.05
CA ASP A 281 -4.25 17.57 -9.59
C ASP A 281 -5.26 16.40 -9.57
N VAL A 282 -5.28 15.59 -10.64
CA VAL A 282 -6.13 14.40 -10.72
C VAL A 282 -5.70 13.33 -9.71
N ASP A 283 -4.40 13.10 -9.51
CA ASP A 283 -3.89 12.18 -8.49
C ASP A 283 -4.38 12.59 -7.09
N ALA A 284 -4.30 13.88 -6.75
CA ALA A 284 -4.77 14.39 -5.46
C ALA A 284 -6.27 14.15 -5.23
N ILE A 285 -7.08 14.20 -6.28
CA ILE A 285 -8.53 13.96 -6.22
C ILE A 285 -8.82 12.46 -6.11
N CYS A 286 -8.22 11.63 -6.96
CA CYS A 286 -8.56 10.21 -7.06
C CYS A 286 -7.94 9.36 -5.94
N LEU A 287 -6.88 9.82 -5.28
CA LEU A 287 -6.24 9.09 -4.17
C LEU A 287 -6.91 9.29 -2.80
N MET A 288 -8.13 9.85 -2.75
CA MET A 288 -8.89 9.99 -1.50
C MET A 288 -9.66 8.71 -1.09
N THR A 289 -9.60 7.65 -1.89
CA THR A 289 -10.28 6.37 -1.64
C THR A 289 -9.69 5.65 -0.42
N GLN A 290 -10.55 4.96 0.34
CA GLN A 290 -10.13 4.15 1.48
C GLN A 290 -9.15 3.05 1.04
N THR A 291 -8.00 2.97 1.69
CA THR A 291 -6.94 2.03 1.29
C THR A 291 -7.28 0.58 1.64
N PRO A 292 -6.83 -0.41 0.85
CA PRO A 292 -7.17 -1.81 1.06
C PRO A 292 -6.50 -2.34 2.33
N SER A 293 -7.19 -3.14 3.13
CA SER A 293 -6.62 -3.71 4.37
C SER A 293 -6.37 -5.22 4.24
N TYR A 294 -7.12 -5.88 3.36
CA TYR A 294 -7.04 -7.32 3.12
C TYR A 294 -6.84 -7.62 1.62
N PRO A 295 -6.42 -8.85 1.26
CA PRO A 295 -6.16 -9.21 -0.14
C PRO A 295 -7.36 -8.96 -1.07
N ASN A 296 -8.57 -9.26 -0.60
CA ASN A 296 -9.82 -9.08 -1.35
C ASN A 296 -10.22 -7.60 -1.54
N ASP A 297 -9.63 -6.68 -0.78
CA ASP A 297 -9.91 -5.24 -0.92
C ASP A 297 -9.06 -4.60 -2.04
N ILE A 298 -7.95 -5.24 -2.45
CA ILE A 298 -6.97 -4.65 -3.37
C ILE A 298 -7.58 -4.35 -4.73
N ASN A 299 -8.29 -5.32 -5.31
CA ASN A 299 -8.88 -5.19 -6.63
C ASN A 299 -10.00 -4.15 -6.68
N PRO A 300 -11.00 -4.16 -5.78
CA PRO A 300 -11.99 -3.08 -5.68
C PRO A 300 -11.34 -1.70 -5.55
N TYR A 301 -10.32 -1.58 -4.70
CA TYR A 301 -9.59 -0.33 -4.52
C TYR A 301 -8.92 0.17 -5.82
N LEU A 302 -8.25 -0.72 -6.56
CA LEU A 302 -7.64 -0.38 -7.84
C LEU A 302 -8.70 0.00 -8.89
N ALA A 303 -9.83 -0.70 -8.92
CA ALA A 303 -10.95 -0.40 -9.83
C ALA A 303 -11.54 1.00 -9.55
N ASP A 304 -11.77 1.35 -8.29
CA ASP A 304 -12.28 2.67 -7.89
C ASP A 304 -11.35 3.80 -8.32
N ILE A 305 -10.05 3.66 -8.04
CA ILE A 305 -9.06 4.67 -8.38
C ILE A 305 -8.88 4.83 -9.88
N THR A 306 -8.74 3.71 -10.60
CA THR A 306 -8.61 3.73 -12.05
C THR A 306 -9.87 4.24 -12.73
N GLY A 307 -11.05 3.92 -12.20
CA GLY A 307 -12.34 4.48 -12.63
C GLY A 307 -12.39 6.00 -12.48
N CYS A 308 -11.97 6.53 -11.33
CA CYS A 308 -11.85 7.98 -11.12
C CYS A 308 -10.92 8.62 -12.16
N PHE A 309 -9.73 8.05 -12.36
CA PHE A 309 -8.78 8.55 -13.35
C PHE A 309 -9.36 8.58 -14.77
N ILE A 310 -10.03 7.49 -15.19
CA ILE A 310 -10.64 7.38 -16.51
C ILE A 310 -11.68 8.49 -16.73
N GLN A 311 -12.49 8.80 -15.72
CA GLN A 311 -13.51 9.84 -15.81
C GLN A 311 -12.87 11.21 -16.06
N TYR A 312 -11.91 11.60 -15.22
CA TYR A 312 -11.20 12.88 -15.39
C TYR A 312 -10.44 12.98 -16.72
N PHE A 313 -9.79 11.89 -17.14
CA PHE A 313 -9.07 11.90 -18.42
C PHE A 313 -10.01 12.05 -19.61
N LYS A 314 -11.18 11.43 -19.60
CA LYS A 314 -12.18 11.62 -20.68
C LYS A 314 -12.67 13.06 -20.77
N ASP A 315 -12.97 13.67 -19.63
CA ASP A 315 -13.45 15.05 -19.57
C ASP A 315 -12.38 16.03 -20.08
N GLU A 316 -11.12 15.83 -19.68
CA GLU A 316 -10.00 16.64 -20.15
C GLU A 316 -9.69 16.43 -21.64
N ILE A 317 -9.75 15.17 -22.14
CA ILE A 317 -9.59 14.88 -23.57
C ILE A 317 -10.63 15.68 -24.37
N LYS A 318 -11.89 15.63 -23.97
CA LYS A 318 -12.98 16.36 -24.65
C LYS A 318 -12.71 17.86 -24.67
N GLN A 319 -12.34 18.44 -23.53
CA GLN A 319 -12.00 19.87 -23.45
C GLN A 319 -10.81 20.22 -24.35
N THR A 320 -9.75 19.40 -24.34
CA THR A 320 -8.56 19.58 -25.18
C THR A 320 -8.91 19.51 -26.67
N GLU A 321 -9.82 18.62 -27.07
CA GLU A 321 -10.32 18.51 -28.44
C GLU A 321 -11.11 19.75 -28.88
N GLU A 322 -11.99 20.27 -28.03
CA GLU A 322 -12.72 21.52 -28.28
C GLU A 322 -11.78 22.72 -28.44
N GLU A 323 -10.68 22.76 -27.69
CA GLU A 323 -9.65 23.78 -27.83
C GLU A 323 -8.79 23.60 -29.09
N LEU A 324 -8.48 22.35 -29.47
CA LEU A 324 -7.76 22.04 -30.70
C LEU A 324 -8.57 22.35 -31.96
N ALA A 325 -9.90 22.35 -31.88
CA ALA A 325 -10.79 22.71 -32.99
C ALA A 325 -10.90 24.22 -33.23
N LYS A 326 -10.55 25.06 -32.25
CA LYS A 326 -10.52 26.54 -32.35
C LYS A 326 -9.25 27.04 -33.02
#